data_AF-A0A392MMX6-F1
#
_entry.id   AF-A0A392MMX6-F1
#
_cell.length_a   1.000
_cell.length_b   1.000
_cell.length_c   1.000
_cell.angle_alpha   90.00
_cell.angle_beta   90.00
_cell.angle_gamma   90.00
#
_symmetry.space_group_name_H-M   'P 1'
#
loop_
_entity.id
_entity.type
_entity.pdbx_description
1 polymer ?
#
loop_
_entity_poly.entity_id
_entity_poly.type
_entity_poly.pdbx_seq_one_letter_code
_entity_poly.pdbx_strand_id
1 'polypeptide(L)'
;MREGEKVKDGGATRDDEIEDDDDIEIAESLQFNFGTIEVATNNFSEANKLGHGGFGVVYQGKLSSGQVIAVKRLSIDSGQGDIEFKNEVLL
;
A
#
# COMPACT_ATOMS: atom_id res chain seq x y z
N MET A 1 -4.88 -51.38 -36.18
CA MET A 1 -4.22 -51.77 -34.90
C MET A 1 -3.70 -50.50 -34.25
N ARG A 2 -4.20 -50.26 -33.04
CA ARG A 2 -3.74 -49.38 -31.94
C ARG A 2 -3.59 -47.86 -32.13
N GLU A 3 -4.34 -47.23 -31.24
CA GLU A 3 -4.40 -45.84 -30.82
C GLU A 3 -3.09 -45.34 -30.21
N GLY A 4 -2.93 -44.01 -30.22
CA GLY A 4 -1.99 -43.27 -29.38
C GLY A 4 -2.65 -42.00 -28.85
N GLU A 5 -3.50 -42.13 -27.83
CA GLU A 5 -3.77 -41.09 -26.82
C GLU A 5 -2.54 -41.07 -25.88
N LYS A 6 -1.88 -39.97 -25.52
CA LYS A 6 -2.16 -38.93 -24.49
C LYS A 6 -0.76 -38.31 -24.21
N VAL A 7 -0.53 -37.03 -23.96
CA VAL A 7 -0.79 -36.32 -22.68
C VAL A 7 -0.60 -34.81 -22.84
N LYS A 8 -1.46 -34.08 -22.11
CA LYS A 8 -1.42 -32.65 -21.81
C LYS A 8 -0.21 -32.29 -20.93
N ASP A 9 0.32 -31.08 -21.11
CA ASP A 9 0.43 -30.10 -20.02
C ASP A 9 0.50 -28.72 -20.70
N GLY A 10 -0.52 -27.86 -20.59
CA GLY A 10 -0.76 -27.16 -19.32
C GLY A 10 0.32 -26.11 -19.14
N GLY A 11 0.45 -25.17 -20.08
CA GLY A 11 1.22 -23.95 -19.87
C GLY A 11 0.49 -23.11 -18.84
N ALA A 12 0.69 -23.46 -17.56
CA ALA A 12 0.24 -22.68 -16.42
C ALA A 12 0.85 -21.28 -16.59
N THR A 13 -0.01 -20.30 -16.88
CA THR A 13 0.23 -18.96 -16.38
C THR A 13 0.43 -19.14 -14.89
N ARG A 14 1.65 -18.88 -14.42
CA ARG A 14 1.88 -18.72 -12.99
C ARG A 14 1.09 -17.47 -12.65
N ASP A 15 -0.14 -17.71 -12.21
CA ASP A 15 -0.85 -16.79 -11.35
C ASP A 15 0.07 -16.71 -10.13
N ASP A 16 0.98 -15.73 -10.15
CA ASP A 16 1.65 -15.27 -8.94
C ASP A 16 0.52 -14.71 -8.09
N GLU A 17 -0.17 -15.61 -7.37
CA GLU A 17 -0.95 -15.27 -6.20
C GLU A 17 0.02 -14.53 -5.29
N ILE A 18 -0.04 -13.19 -5.34
CA ILE A 18 0.52 -12.37 -4.28
C ILE A 18 -0.26 -12.82 -3.06
N GLU A 19 0.35 -13.67 -2.24
CA GLU A 19 -0.15 -13.96 -0.91
C GLU A 19 -0.21 -12.60 -0.22
N ASP A 20 -1.42 -12.05 -0.13
CA ASP A 20 -1.76 -10.93 0.72
C ASP A 20 -1.51 -11.38 2.16
N ASP A 21 -0.25 -11.30 2.55
CA ASP A 21 0.26 -11.37 3.91
C ASP A 21 -0.21 -10.09 4.63
N ASP A 22 -1.53 -10.04 4.81
CA ASP A 22 -2.33 -9.00 5.48
C ASP A 22 -2.27 -9.13 7.01
N ASP A 23 -1.58 -10.14 7.53
CA ASP A 23 -1.43 -10.38 8.96
C ASP A 23 -0.17 -9.70 9.52
N ILE A 24 0.00 -8.41 9.19
CA ILE A 24 0.72 -7.53 10.11
C ILE A 24 -0.15 -7.51 11.37
N GLU A 25 0.33 -8.05 12.49
CA GLU A 25 -0.22 -7.73 13.81
C GLU A 25 0.01 -6.24 14.07
N ILE A 26 -0.87 -5.42 13.47
CA ILE A 26 -0.93 -3.97 13.53
C ILE A 26 -1.10 -3.62 15.00
N ALA A 27 0.02 -3.31 15.65
CA ALA A 27 0.17 -3.13 17.09
C ALA A 27 -0.87 -2.16 17.67
N GLU A 28 -2.07 -2.66 17.99
CA GLU A 28 -3.21 -1.89 18.48
C GLU A 28 -3.49 -0.58 17.67
N SER A 29 -2.97 -0.48 16.45
CA SER A 29 -2.62 0.80 15.83
C SER A 29 -3.70 1.29 14.86
N LEU A 30 -3.88 2.61 14.90
CA LEU A 30 -4.99 3.35 14.32
C LEU A 30 -5.13 3.14 12.81
N GLN A 31 -5.93 2.17 12.40
CA GLN A 31 -6.39 2.03 11.03
C GLN A 31 -7.35 3.16 10.69
N PHE A 32 -6.99 4.00 9.71
CA PHE A 32 -7.87 5.02 9.16
C PHE A 32 -8.36 4.60 7.79
N ASN A 33 -9.65 4.80 7.53
CA ASN A 33 -10.16 4.74 6.15
C ASN A 33 -9.44 5.80 5.31
N PHE A 34 -9.06 5.45 4.08
CA PHE A 34 -8.48 6.36 3.11
C PHE A 34 -9.28 7.67 2.96
N GLY A 35 -10.61 7.60 2.92
CA GLY A 35 -11.45 8.80 2.84
C GLY A 35 -11.29 9.77 4.02
N THR A 36 -11.00 9.25 5.23
CA THR A 36 -10.68 10.09 6.40
C THR A 36 -9.38 10.85 6.18
N ILE A 37 -8.38 10.19 5.60
CA ILE A 37 -7.08 10.79 5.29
C ILE A 37 -7.18 11.79 4.14
N GLU A 38 -7.97 11.51 3.11
CA GLU A 38 -8.27 12.46 2.03
C GLU A 38 -8.89 13.74 2.58
N VAL A 39 -9.95 13.64 3.39
CA VAL A 39 -10.59 14.81 3.99
C VAL A 39 -9.61 15.56 4.89
N ALA A 40 -8.86 14.85 5.74
CA ALA A 40 -7.91 15.47 6.66
C ALA A 40 -6.82 16.26 5.94
N THR A 41 -6.40 15.83 4.75
CA THR A 41 -5.33 16.46 3.95
C THR A 41 -5.87 17.42 2.89
N ASN A 42 -7.19 17.67 2.84
CA ASN A 42 -7.86 18.42 1.77
C ASN A 42 -7.53 17.84 0.38
N ASN A 43 -7.78 16.54 0.24
CA ASN A 43 -7.48 15.75 -0.96
C ASN A 43 -6.01 15.81 -1.38
N PHE A 44 -5.09 15.65 -0.42
CA PHE A 44 -3.64 15.77 -0.63
C PHE A 44 -3.24 17.08 -1.33
N SER A 45 -3.84 18.19 -0.90
CA SER A 45 -3.57 19.52 -1.49
C SER A 45 -2.08 19.88 -1.39
N GLU A 46 -1.49 20.40 -2.47
CA GLU A 46 -0.11 20.92 -2.45
C GLU A 46 0.09 22.03 -1.41
N ALA A 47 -0.96 22.76 -1.02
CA ALA A 47 -0.90 23.75 0.05
C ALA A 47 -0.55 23.13 1.43
N ASN A 48 -0.83 21.85 1.61
CA ASN A 48 -0.54 21.09 2.82
C ASN A 48 0.77 20.30 2.72
N LYS A 49 1.53 20.42 1.62
CA LYS A 49 2.77 19.67 1.45
C LYS A 49 3.83 20.14 2.45
N LEU A 50 4.35 19.19 3.21
CA LEU A 50 5.43 19.40 4.17
C LEU A 50 6.80 19.07 3.56
N GLY A 51 6.87 18.12 2.63
CA GLY A 51 8.12 17.73 1.98
C GLY A 51 7.94 16.63 0.94
N HIS A 52 8.99 16.36 0.17
CA HIS A 52 9.03 15.26 -0.80
C HIS A 52 10.41 14.60 -0.81
N GLY A 53 10.45 13.30 -1.14
CA GLY A 53 11.68 12.53 -1.27
C GLY A 53 11.47 11.28 -2.13
N GLY A 54 12.46 10.38 -2.15
CA GLY A 54 12.39 9.12 -2.93
C GLY A 54 11.28 8.15 -2.50
N PHE A 55 10.70 8.38 -1.31
CA PHE A 55 9.65 7.57 -0.71
C PHE A 55 8.27 8.24 -0.81
N GLY A 56 8.12 9.26 -1.65
CA GLY A 56 6.86 9.96 -1.86
C GLY A 56 6.78 11.33 -1.17
N VAL A 57 5.55 11.76 -0.89
CA VAL A 57 5.23 13.13 -0.45
C VAL A 57 4.59 13.10 0.93
N VAL A 58 5.00 14.01 1.80
CA VAL A 58 4.43 14.18 3.14
C VAL A 58 3.51 15.38 3.14
N TYR A 59 2.28 15.21 3.61
CA TYR A 59 1.25 16.24 3.73
C TYR A 59 0.87 16.45 5.20
N GLN A 60 0.55 17.70 5.55
CA GLN A 60 -0.14 18.02 6.79
C GLN A 60 -1.61 17.64 6.64
N GLY A 61 -2.15 16.95 7.65
CA GLY A 61 -3.56 16.69 7.78
C GLY A 61 -4.10 17.19 9.12
N LYS A 62 -5.41 17.41 9.18
CA LYS A 62 -6.12 17.66 10.44
C LYS A 62 -7.33 16.73 10.53
N LEU A 63 -7.31 15.82 11.49
CA LEU A 63 -8.43 14.92 11.76
C LEU A 63 -9.64 15.70 12.28
N SER A 64 -10.84 15.10 12.21
CA SER A 64 -12.08 15.68 12.75
C SER A 64 -12.01 15.95 14.25
N SER A 65 -11.17 15.22 14.98
CA SER A 65 -10.84 15.46 16.39
C SER A 65 -10.06 16.76 16.63
N GLY A 66 -9.58 17.41 15.56
CA GLY A 66 -8.70 18.56 15.60
C GLY A 66 -7.22 18.21 15.72
N GLN A 67 -6.87 16.93 15.88
CA GLN A 67 -5.49 16.46 15.90
C GLN A 67 -4.82 16.72 14.55
N VAL A 68 -3.64 17.35 14.60
CA VAL A 68 -2.79 17.56 13.42
C VAL A 68 -1.91 16.34 13.23
N ILE A 69 -1.82 15.86 12.00
CA ILE A 69 -1.07 14.67 11.60
C ILE A 69 -0.16 14.97 10.41
N ALA A 70 0.85 14.14 10.21
CA ALA A 70 1.62 14.07 8.98
C ALA A 70 1.25 12.78 8.24
N VAL A 71 0.93 12.90 6.96
CA VAL A 71 0.50 11.78 6.10
C VAL A 71 1.54 11.61 5.00
N LYS A 72 2.26 10.49 5.00
CA LYS A 72 3.21 10.12 3.95
C LYS A 72 2.48 9.32 2.88
N ARG A 73 2.35 9.89 1.68
CA ARG A 73 1.80 9.20 0.51
C ARG A 73 2.95 8.65 -0.31
N LEU A 74 3.12 7.33 -0.29
CA LEU A 74 4.16 6.62 -1.02
C LEU A 74 3.95 6.78 -2.54
N SER A 75 5.04 6.93 -3.29
CA SER A 75 5.02 6.93 -4.76
C SER A 75 5.11 5.51 -5.30
N ILE A 76 4.29 5.18 -6.28
CA ILE A 76 4.25 3.86 -6.95
C ILE A 76 5.61 3.52 -7.59
N ASP A 77 6.38 4.53 -7.99
CA ASP A 77 7.62 4.36 -8.77
C ASP A 77 8.86 3.95 -7.94
N SER A 78 8.77 3.79 -6.61
CA SER A 78 9.98 3.55 -5.79
C SER A 78 10.53 2.11 -5.89
N GLY A 79 9.78 1.17 -6.46
CA GLY A 79 10.20 -0.23 -6.62
C GLY A 79 10.40 -1.01 -5.32
N GLN A 80 10.33 -0.36 -4.15
CA GLN A 80 10.50 -0.92 -2.80
C GLN A 80 9.36 -0.55 -1.84
N GLY A 81 8.37 0.22 -2.29
CA GLY A 81 7.37 0.86 -1.43
C GLY A 81 6.57 -0.09 -0.53
N ASP A 82 6.22 -1.29 -1.00
CA ASP A 82 5.43 -2.24 -0.22
C ASP A 82 6.25 -2.88 0.91
N ILE A 83 7.50 -3.27 0.62
CA ILE A 83 8.44 -3.82 1.63
C ILE A 83 8.81 -2.75 2.65
N GLU A 84 9.01 -1.52 2.21
CA GLU A 84 9.31 -0.38 3.09
C GLU A 84 8.10 0.01 3.94
N PHE A 85 6.87 -0.09 3.42
CA PHE A 85 5.65 0.10 4.21
C PHE A 85 5.50 -0.96 5.29
N LYS A 86 5.69 -2.25 4.95
CA LYS A 86 5.66 -3.34 5.93
C LYS A 86 6.69 -3.10 7.04
N ASN A 87 7.89 -2.65 6.70
CA ASN A 87 8.92 -2.32 7.69
C ASN A 87 8.60 -1.08 8.56
N GLU A 88 7.92 -0.05 8.04
CA GLU A 88 7.52 1.11 8.85
C GLU A 88 6.33 0.81 9.79
N VAL A 89 5.46 -0.16 9.45
CA VAL A 89 4.27 -0.51 10.25
C VAL A 89 4.55 -1.59 11.31
N LEU A 90 5.53 -2.47 11.07
CA LEU A 90 5.91 -3.58 11.96
C LEU A 90 6.95 -3.22 13.05
N LEU A 91 7.62 -2.06 12.96
CA LEU A 91 8.72 -1.66 13.86
C LEU A 91 8.25 -0.70 14.98
#